data_AF-A0A965JV45-F1
#
_entry.id   AF-A0A965JV45-F1
#
_cell.length_a   1.000
_cell.length_b   1.000
_cell.length_c   1.000
_cell.angle_alpha   90.00
_cell.angle_beta   90.00
_cell.angle_gamma   90.00
#
_symmetry.space_group_name_H-M   'P 1'
#
loop_
_entity.id
_entity.type
_entity.pdbx_description
1 polymer ?
#
loop_
_entity_poly.entity_id
_entity_poly.type
_entity_poly.pdbx_seq_one_letter_code
_entity_poly.pdbx_strand_id
1 'polypeptide(L)'
;MMKENLKINKGEEEIIEIFVPITMTRRGGTAMIIVPKNADKSDDQKCFDNTMIKSIAKAHKWKVMLEEKRVSSLADIARKENLGTAYVSKVFNLNFLSPKIIERILEGTQPRSLKLQDMFIGIPDLWQEQEENWGF
;
A
#
# COMPACT_ATOMS: atom_id res chain seq x y z
N MET A 1 27.46 7.49 -0.70
CA MET A 1 27.95 8.40 0.34
C MET A 1 26.93 9.50 0.58
N MET A 2 26.17 9.43 1.68
CA MET A 2 25.63 10.58 2.39
C MET A 2 25.71 10.22 3.87
N LYS A 3 26.60 10.90 4.60
CA LYS A 3 26.78 10.73 6.04
C LYS A 3 25.61 11.44 6.72
N GLU A 4 24.64 10.72 7.25
CA GLU A 4 23.59 11.31 8.09
C GLU A 4 24.21 11.68 9.43
N ASN A 5 24.25 12.99 9.69
CA ASN A 5 24.89 13.59 10.84
C ASN A 5 24.13 13.23 12.12
N LEU A 6 24.60 12.20 12.83
CA LEU A 6 24.27 11.96 14.23
C LEU A 6 24.83 13.15 15.03
N LYS A 7 23.98 14.12 15.38
CA LYS A 7 24.38 15.24 16.25
C LYS A 7 24.36 14.75 17.69
N ILE A 8 25.49 14.21 18.14
CA ILE A 8 25.72 13.90 19.55
C ILE A 8 26.16 15.21 20.21
N ASN A 9 25.27 15.82 21.00
CA ASN A 9 25.64 16.92 21.86
C ASN A 9 26.04 16.36 23.23
N LYS A 10 27.21 16.73 23.71
CA LYS A 10 27.66 16.37 25.07
C LYS A 10 27.04 17.37 26.04
N GLY A 11 26.07 16.93 26.84
CA GLY A 11 25.54 17.74 27.95
C GLY A 11 26.54 17.86 29.08
N GLU A 12 26.36 18.87 29.94
CA GLU A 12 27.10 19.00 31.19
C GLU A 12 26.65 17.87 32.15
N GLU A 13 27.61 17.02 32.54
CA GLU A 13 27.48 15.82 33.40
C GLU A 13 26.71 14.62 32.80
N GLU A 14 27.47 13.60 32.34
CA GLU A 14 27.08 12.21 32.01
C GLU A 14 25.82 11.93 31.15
N ILE A 15 25.15 12.94 30.59
CA ILE A 15 23.96 12.75 29.75
C ILE A 15 24.33 12.81 28.27
N ILE A 16 24.01 11.75 27.53
CA ILE A 16 24.13 11.67 26.07
C ILE A 16 22.77 12.00 25.46
N GLU A 17 22.66 13.16 24.78
CA GLU A 17 21.49 13.50 23.99
C GLU A 17 21.61 12.94 22.57
N ILE A 18 20.66 12.07 22.20
CA ILE A 18 20.58 11.46 20.86
C ILE A 18 19.34 12.01 20.17
N PHE A 19 19.53 12.79 19.11
CA PHE A 19 18.44 13.22 18.23
C PHE A 19 18.27 12.23 17.07
N VAL A 20 17.17 11.49 17.06
CA VAL A 20 16.78 10.60 15.95
C VAL A 20 15.63 11.26 15.19
N PRO A 21 15.78 11.59 13.89
CA PRO A 21 14.67 12.08 13.10
C PRO A 21 13.67 10.94 12.88
N ILE A 22 12.46 11.11 13.43
CA ILE A 22 11.35 10.15 13.26
C ILE A 22 10.29 10.80 12.37
N THR A 23 9.78 10.05 11.39
CA THR A 23 8.62 10.47 10.60
C THR A 23 7.36 9.83 11.16
N MET A 24 6.40 10.63 11.62
CA MET A 24 5.09 10.15 12.06
C MET A 24 4.09 10.22 10.91
N THR A 25 3.38 9.11 10.64
CA THR A 25 2.24 9.09 9.71
C THR A 25 0.98 8.61 10.41
N ARG A 26 -0.20 8.90 9.85
CA ARG A 26 -1.49 8.46 10.40
C ARG A 26 -2.18 7.49 9.44
N ARG A 27 -2.70 6.39 9.97
CA ARG A 27 -3.55 5.42 9.25
C ARG A 27 -4.78 5.11 10.09
N GLY A 28 -5.98 5.43 9.58
CA GLY A 28 -7.25 5.10 10.23
C GLY A 28 -7.46 5.69 11.64
N GLY A 29 -6.86 6.84 11.94
CA GLY A 29 -6.91 7.46 13.28
C GLY A 29 -5.79 7.00 14.24
N THR A 30 -5.03 5.96 13.88
CA THR A 30 -3.88 5.48 14.66
C THR A 30 -2.59 6.13 14.16
N ALA A 31 -1.78 6.63 15.09
CA ALA A 31 -0.44 7.13 14.79
C ALA A 31 0.51 5.96 14.53
N MET A 32 1.27 6.00 13.43
CA MET A 32 2.33 5.05 13.12
C MET A 32 3.68 5.77 13.13
N ILE A 33 4.65 5.13 13.79
CA ILE A 33 6.06 5.52 13.79
C ILE A 33 6.70 4.85 12.56
N ILE A 34 7.18 5.65 11.60
CA ILE A 34 7.98 5.14 10.48
C ILE A 34 9.44 5.12 10.93
N VAL A 35 10.02 3.93 10.95
CA VAL A 35 11.42 3.73 11.30
C VAL A 35 12.32 4.26 10.15
N PRO A 36 13.37 5.04 10.44
CA PRO A 36 14.27 5.57 9.42
C PRO A 36 15.01 4.45 8.66
N LYS A 37 15.33 4.70 7.39
CA LYS A 37 15.87 3.71 6.42
C LYS A 37 17.15 2.98 6.87
N ASN A 38 17.90 3.54 7.83
CA ASN A 38 19.17 3.03 8.35
C ASN A 38 19.06 2.22 9.66
N ALA A 39 17.85 2.04 10.21
CA ALA A 39 17.67 1.12 11.33
C ALA A 39 17.75 -0.33 10.83
N ASP A 40 18.38 -1.21 11.62
CA ASP A 40 18.43 -2.64 11.32
C ASP A 40 17.04 -3.15 10.95
N LYS A 41 16.93 -3.65 9.71
CA LYS A 41 15.73 -4.30 9.20
C LYS A 41 15.54 -5.63 9.90
N SER A 42 15.16 -5.60 11.17
CA SER A 42 14.21 -6.60 11.68
C SER A 42 12.79 -6.29 11.15
N ASP A 43 12.70 -5.83 9.90
CA ASP A 43 11.51 -5.25 9.25
C ASP A 43 10.75 -6.31 8.45
N ASP A 44 10.70 -7.53 8.98
CA ASP A 44 9.88 -8.64 8.47
C ASP A 44 8.53 -8.74 9.20
N GLN A 45 8.05 -7.63 9.76
CA GLN A 45 6.70 -7.63 10.33
C GLN A 45 5.69 -7.51 9.18
N LYS A 46 5.39 -8.68 8.57
CA LYS A 46 4.36 -8.84 7.56
C LYS A 46 3.09 -8.12 8.02
N CYS A 47 2.71 -7.08 7.30
CA CYS A 47 1.54 -6.26 7.60
C CYS A 47 0.46 -6.55 6.56
N PHE A 48 -0.32 -7.60 6.80
CA PHE A 48 -1.42 -7.96 5.92
C PHE A 48 -2.51 -6.89 5.96
N ASP A 49 -2.68 -6.15 4.87
CA ASP A 49 -3.83 -5.26 4.71
C ASP A 49 -5.02 -6.06 4.15
N ASN A 50 -5.84 -6.58 5.06
CA ASN A 50 -7.06 -7.31 4.72
C ASN A 50 -7.99 -6.56 3.78
N THR A 51 -7.99 -5.22 3.80
CA THR A 51 -8.83 -4.40 2.91
C THR A 51 -8.30 -4.41 1.49
N MET A 52 -6.98 -4.25 1.31
CA MET A 52 -6.33 -4.38 0.00
C MET A 52 -6.50 -5.79 -0.55
N ILE A 53 -6.19 -6.82 0.25
CA ILE A 53 -6.28 -8.23 -0.15
C ILE A 53 -7.71 -8.57 -0.60
N LYS A 54 -8.73 -8.20 0.18
CA LYS A 54 -10.14 -8.42 -0.20
C LYS A 54 -10.53 -7.65 -1.45
N SER A 55 -9.98 -6.46 -1.67
CA SER A 55 -10.29 -5.65 -2.87
C SER A 55 -9.68 -6.27 -4.12
N ILE A 56 -8.43 -6.75 -4.06
CA ILE A 56 -7.78 -7.50 -5.14
C ILE A 56 -8.57 -8.79 -5.43
N ALA A 57 -8.96 -9.53 -4.38
CA ALA A 57 -9.76 -10.74 -4.55
C ALA A 57 -11.12 -10.45 -5.22
N LYS A 58 -11.80 -9.34 -4.86
CA LYS A 58 -13.03 -8.89 -5.52
C LYS A 58 -12.79 -8.55 -6.99
N ALA A 59 -11.73 -7.80 -7.28
CA ALA A 59 -11.37 -7.42 -8.65
C ALA A 59 -11.21 -8.67 -9.54
N HIS A 60 -10.47 -9.67 -9.05
CA HIS A 60 -10.26 -10.93 -9.78
C HIS A 60 -11.55 -11.75 -9.90
N LYS A 61 -12.33 -11.87 -8.81
CA LYS A 61 -13.64 -12.55 -8.83
C LYS A 61 -14.57 -11.95 -9.89
N TRP A 62 -14.66 -10.64 -9.97
CA TRP A 62 -15.51 -9.95 -10.94
C TRP A 62 -15.00 -10.10 -12.38
N LYS A 63 -13.68 -10.09 -12.58
CA LYS A 63 -13.07 -10.40 -13.88
C LYS A 63 -13.48 -11.79 -14.36
N VAL A 64 -13.33 -12.81 -13.51
CA VAL A 64 -13.75 -14.19 -13.83
C VAL A 64 -15.25 -14.26 -14.14
N MET A 65 -16.10 -13.57 -13.38
CA MET A 65 -17.55 -13.53 -13.65
C MET A 65 -17.90 -12.93 -15.02
N LEU A 66 -17.16 -11.91 -15.46
CA LEU A 66 -17.33 -11.31 -16.79
C LEU A 66 -16.86 -12.27 -17.89
N GLU A 67 -15.70 -12.91 -17.70
CA GLU A 67 -15.13 -13.89 -18.65
C GLU A 67 -16.05 -15.12 -18.81
N GLU A 68 -16.61 -15.61 -17.70
CA GLU A 68 -17.59 -16.69 -17.68
C GLU A 68 -19.00 -16.25 -18.12
N LYS A 69 -19.20 -14.98 -18.49
CA LYS A 69 -20.49 -14.38 -18.88
C LYS A 69 -21.59 -14.54 -17.82
N ARG A 70 -21.24 -14.70 -16.54
CA ARG A 70 -22.19 -14.75 -15.40
C ARG A 70 -22.80 -13.38 -15.09
N VAL A 71 -22.15 -12.32 -15.53
CA VAL A 71 -22.61 -10.91 -15.49
C VAL A 71 -22.27 -10.27 -16.83
N SER A 72 -23.09 -9.32 -17.29
CA SER A 72 -22.89 -8.71 -18.62
C SER A 72 -22.03 -7.44 -18.59
N SER A 73 -21.91 -6.79 -17.43
CA SER A 73 -21.16 -5.54 -17.28
C SER A 73 -20.75 -5.24 -15.83
N LEU A 74 -19.88 -4.25 -15.64
CA LEU A 74 -19.58 -3.70 -14.31
C LEU A 74 -20.80 -3.07 -13.64
N ALA A 75 -21.75 -2.53 -14.42
CA ALA A 75 -23.01 -2.01 -13.88
C ALA A 75 -23.91 -3.12 -13.31
N ASP A 76 -23.88 -4.33 -13.90
CA ASP A 76 -24.57 -5.48 -13.34
C ASP A 76 -23.95 -5.93 -12.02
N ILE A 77 -22.62 -5.94 -11.95
CA ILE A 77 -21.90 -6.23 -10.71
C ILE A 77 -22.29 -5.21 -9.63
N ALA A 78 -22.33 -3.92 -9.97
CA ALA A 78 -22.75 -2.87 -9.05
C ALA A 78 -24.18 -3.09 -8.51
N ARG A 79 -25.13 -3.43 -9.39
CA ARG A 79 -26.51 -3.77 -8.98
C ARG A 79 -26.57 -5.01 -8.09
N LYS A 80 -25.84 -6.07 -8.45
CA LYS A 80 -25.85 -7.36 -7.74
C LYS A 80 -25.22 -7.28 -6.34
N GLU A 81 -24.17 -6.49 -6.19
CA GLU A 81 -23.44 -6.31 -4.92
C GLU A 81 -23.99 -5.11 -4.10
N ASN A 82 -24.99 -4.39 -4.62
CA ASN A 82 -25.52 -3.15 -4.05
C ASN A 82 -24.43 -2.10 -3.77
N LEU A 83 -23.57 -1.87 -4.77
CA LEU A 83 -22.44 -0.96 -4.71
C LEU A 83 -22.58 0.14 -5.77
N GLY A 84 -21.89 1.26 -5.57
CA GLY A 84 -21.80 2.31 -6.60
C GLY A 84 -20.96 1.84 -7.79
N THR A 85 -21.40 2.16 -9.01
CA THR A 85 -20.68 1.84 -10.26
C THR A 85 -19.25 2.37 -10.26
N ALA A 86 -19.04 3.61 -9.78
CA ALA A 86 -17.70 4.20 -9.66
C ALA A 86 -16.77 3.41 -8.72
N TYR A 87 -17.30 2.87 -7.62
CA TYR A 87 -16.52 2.03 -6.71
C TYR A 87 -16.18 0.69 -7.34
N VAL A 88 -17.14 0.07 -8.04
CA VAL A 88 -16.91 -1.18 -8.77
C VAL A 88 -15.81 -0.99 -9.82
N SER A 89 -15.85 0.08 -10.61
CA SER A 89 -14.81 0.38 -11.59
C SER A 89 -13.43 0.57 -10.94
N LYS A 90 -13.35 1.31 -9.82
CA LYS A 90 -12.09 1.51 -9.08
C LYS A 90 -11.49 0.20 -8.57
N VAL A 91 -12.30 -0.67 -7.98
CA VAL A 91 -11.85 -1.99 -7.52
C VAL A 91 -11.50 -2.86 -8.72
N PHE A 92 -12.28 -2.83 -9.79
CA PHE A 92 -12.02 -3.62 -10.99
C PHE A 92 -10.67 -3.27 -11.65
N ASN A 93 -10.28 -1.99 -11.62
CA ASN A 93 -9.00 -1.54 -12.15
C ASN A 93 -7.78 -2.16 -11.44
N LEU A 94 -7.93 -2.68 -10.21
CA LEU A 94 -6.85 -3.40 -9.52
C LEU A 94 -6.35 -4.64 -10.28
N ASN A 95 -7.11 -5.14 -11.27
CA ASN A 95 -6.64 -6.19 -12.19
C ASN A 95 -5.47 -5.74 -13.09
N PHE A 96 -5.20 -4.43 -13.20
CA PHE A 96 -4.11 -3.87 -14.02
C PHE A 96 -2.83 -3.59 -13.23
N LEU A 97 -2.81 -3.93 -11.93
CA LEU A 97 -1.61 -3.82 -11.11
C LEU A 97 -0.49 -4.74 -11.62
N SER A 98 0.76 -4.33 -11.41
CA SER A 98 1.90 -5.18 -11.69
C SER A 98 1.84 -6.46 -10.84
N PRO A 99 2.24 -7.62 -11.39
CA PRO A 99 2.26 -8.88 -10.63
C PRO A 99 3.08 -8.78 -9.34
N LYS A 100 4.19 -8.04 -9.36
CA LYS A 100 5.08 -7.83 -8.21
C LYS A 100 4.37 -7.07 -7.08
N ILE A 101 3.56 -6.06 -7.41
CA ILE A 101 2.77 -5.31 -6.42
C ILE A 101 1.74 -6.23 -5.78
N ILE A 102 1.04 -7.04 -6.58
CA ILE A 102 0.04 -7.99 -6.08
C ILE A 102 0.70 -9.00 -5.14
N GLU A 103 1.82 -9.60 -5.56
CA GLU A 103 2.58 -10.56 -4.74
C GLU A 103 2.98 -9.95 -3.40
N ARG A 104 3.61 -8.77 -3.41
CA ARG A 104 4.04 -8.11 -2.17
C ARG A 104 2.87 -7.70 -1.26
N ILE A 105 1.71 -7.34 -1.81
CA ILE A 105 0.49 -7.09 -1.00
C ILE A 105 -0.02 -8.38 -0.36
N LEU A 106 -0.01 -9.49 -1.10
CA LEU A 106 -0.45 -10.79 -0.60
C LEU A 106 0.51 -11.37 0.44
N GLU A 107 1.80 -11.08 0.33
CA GLU A 107 2.83 -11.46 1.29
C GLU A 107 2.87 -10.58 2.55
N GLY A 108 2.15 -9.45 2.54
CA GLY A 108 2.19 -8.46 3.62
C GLY A 108 3.48 -7.64 3.64
N THR A 109 4.25 -7.63 2.54
CA THR A 109 5.54 -6.94 2.39
C THR A 109 5.40 -5.63 1.59
N GLN A 110 4.18 -5.17 1.34
CA GLN A 110 3.91 -3.90 0.68
C GLN A 110 4.37 -2.70 1.54
N PRO A 111 4.79 -1.58 0.92
CA PRO A 111 5.20 -0.38 1.64
C PRO A 111 4.13 0.10 2.63
N ARG A 112 4.51 0.39 3.89
CA ARG A 112 3.57 0.79 4.95
C ARG A 112 2.83 2.11 4.66
N SER A 113 3.38 2.93 3.79
CA SER A 113 2.78 4.18 3.32
C SER A 113 1.69 3.98 2.27
N LEU A 114 1.68 2.82 1.58
CA LEU A 114 0.72 2.53 0.51
C LEU A 114 -0.69 2.36 1.09
N LYS A 115 -1.67 3.03 0.48
CA LYS A 115 -3.09 2.91 0.79
C LYS A 115 -3.85 2.46 -0.45
N LEU A 116 -4.95 1.75 -0.23
CA LEU A 116 -5.85 1.36 -1.32
C LEU A 116 -6.37 2.57 -2.11
N GLN A 117 -6.53 3.71 -1.44
CA GLN A 117 -6.96 4.96 -2.05
C GLN A 117 -5.96 5.49 -3.08
N ASP A 118 -4.67 5.24 -2.89
CA ASP A 118 -3.62 5.69 -3.82
C ASP A 118 -3.79 4.99 -5.18
N MET A 119 -4.16 3.71 -5.17
CA MET A 119 -4.48 2.93 -6.39
C MET A 119 -5.82 3.35 -7.03
N PHE A 120 -6.73 3.96 -6.27
CA PHE A 120 -8.03 4.42 -6.77
C PHE A 120 -8.00 5.79 -7.44
N ILE A 121 -6.92 6.55 -7.27
CA ILE A 121 -6.70 7.83 -7.96
C ILE A 121 -6.39 7.55 -9.44
N GLY A 122 -5.61 6.51 -9.70
CA GLY A 122 -5.26 6.06 -11.04
C GLY A 122 -4.14 5.01 -10.96
N ILE A 123 -4.13 4.10 -11.92
CA ILE A 123 -3.08 3.09 -12.06
C ILE A 123 -2.34 3.43 -13.35
N PRO A 124 -1.05 3.82 -13.29
CA PRO A 124 -0.23 4.01 -14.49
C PRO A 124 -0.27 2.80 -15.41
N ASP A 125 -0.29 3.02 -16.72
CA ASP A 125 -0.35 1.91 -17.70
C ASP A 125 0.93 1.06 -17.68
N LEU A 126 2.08 1.68 -17.39
CA LEU A 126 3.36 0.99 -17.30
C LEU A 126 3.61 0.46 -15.89
N TRP A 127 3.87 -0.84 -15.77
CA TRP A 127 4.18 -1.48 -14.49
C TRP A 127 5.39 -0.89 -13.77
N GLN A 128 6.42 -0.47 -14.52
CA GLN A 128 7.58 0.18 -13.92
C GLN A 128 7.20 1.48 -13.21
N GLU A 129 6.33 2.30 -13.81
CA GLU A 129 5.83 3.53 -13.18
C GLU A 129 4.96 3.24 -11.96
N GLN A 130 4.16 2.17 -11.99
CA GLN A 130 3.41 1.74 -10.80
C GLN A 130 4.34 1.40 -9.64
N GLU A 131 5.40 0.64 -9.91
CA GLU A 131 6.37 0.22 -8.91
C GLU A 131 7.15 1.41 -8.36
N GLU A 132 7.64 2.30 -9.22
CA GLU A 132 8.35 3.51 -8.82
C GLU A 132 7.46 4.45 -7.99
N ASN A 133 6.22 4.70 -8.43
CA ASN A 133 5.29 5.61 -7.75
C ASN A 133 4.89 5.14 -6.34
N TRP A 134 4.84 3.82 -6.12
CA TRP A 134 4.42 3.25 -4.84
C TRP A 134 5.56 2.68 -4.01
N GLY A 135 6.81 2.74 -4.49
CA GLY A 135 8.00 2.35 -3.75
C GLY A 135 8.25 0.84 -3.70
N PHE A 136 7.96 0.13 -4.80
CA PHE A 136 8.15 -1.31 -4.94
C PHE A 136 9.46 -1.75 -5.57
#